data_AF-A0A2P4UMN3-F1
#
_entry.id   AF-A0A2P4UMN3-F1
#
_cell.length_a   1.000
_cell.length_b   1.000
_cell.length_c   1.000
_cell.angle_alpha   90.00
_cell.angle_beta   90.00
_cell.angle_gamma   90.00
#
_symmetry.space_group_name_H-M   'P 1'
#
loop_
_entity.id
_entity.type
_entity.pdbx_description
1 polymer ?
#
loop_
_entity_poly.entity_id
_entity_poly.type
_entity_poly.pdbx_seq_one_letter_code
_entity_poly.pdbx_strand_id
1 'polypeptide(L)'
;MTTSSPTRDRIIDAAMELFGAHGFRGTSVAKIEAAAGLTPGAGGLYHHFRSKEDLLRAGIDRHLARLHALRDIRATFTGVGDLRTELTLTARYVLAELDEERELLQILAAEARSRPDLVRDAVNQLLGTSQTGFAAQLADLAGLSPDRADAVAVVALGALFSARMPRDLFNATPALDDETFIRTWVEMLSALVAS
;
A
#
# COMPACT_ATOMS: atom_id res chain seq x y z
N MET A 1 -5.01 22.47 -7.75
CA MET A 1 -5.62 21.30 -8.41
C MET A 1 -5.26 21.33 -9.89
N THR A 2 -4.20 20.66 -10.32
CA THR A 2 -3.92 20.44 -11.74
C THR A 2 -4.63 19.16 -12.16
N THR A 3 -5.69 19.30 -12.95
CA THR A 3 -6.40 18.17 -13.58
C THR A 3 -5.41 17.36 -14.41
N SER A 4 -5.21 16.09 -14.05
CA SER A 4 -4.40 15.17 -14.85
C SER A 4 -5.01 15.04 -16.25
N SER A 5 -4.18 15.10 -17.29
CA SER A 5 -4.64 14.82 -18.65
C SER A 5 -4.80 13.30 -18.83
N PRO A 6 -5.81 12.81 -19.57
CA PRO A 6 -5.98 11.37 -19.86
C PRO A 6 -4.72 10.70 -20.43
N THR A 7 -3.84 11.45 -21.12
CA THR A 7 -2.56 10.93 -21.60
C THR A 7 -1.55 10.73 -20.47
N ARG A 8 -1.51 11.64 -19.49
CA ARG A 8 -0.60 11.53 -18.34
C ARG A 8 -0.93 10.29 -17.52
N ASP A 9 -2.21 10.01 -17.29
CA ASP A 9 -2.63 8.84 -16.52
C ASP A 9 -2.31 7.53 -17.26
N ARG A 10 -2.59 7.45 -18.57
CA ARG A 10 -2.18 6.29 -19.39
C ARG A 10 -0.68 6.01 -19.35
N ILE A 11 0.15 7.05 -19.32
CA ILE A 11 1.61 6.89 -19.19
C ILE A 11 1.96 6.30 -17.81
N ILE A 12 1.31 6.77 -16.74
CA ILE A 12 1.54 6.24 -15.39
C ILE A 12 1.10 4.78 -15.31
N ASP A 13 -0.10 4.45 -15.79
CA ASP A 13 -0.63 3.07 -15.80
C ASP A 13 0.32 2.11 -16.51
N ALA A 14 0.68 2.44 -17.77
CA ALA A 14 1.60 1.65 -18.57
C ALA A 14 2.98 1.52 -17.93
N ALA A 15 3.48 2.58 -17.30
CA ALA A 15 4.79 2.55 -16.65
C ALA A 15 4.78 1.68 -15.39
N MET A 16 3.76 1.79 -14.54
CA MET A 16 3.66 0.99 -13.31
C MET A 16 3.54 -0.50 -13.63
N GLU A 17 2.71 -0.88 -14.61
CA GLU A 17 2.60 -2.26 -15.07
C GLU A 17 3.96 -2.80 -15.57
N LEU A 18 4.63 -2.05 -16.44
CA LEU A 18 5.94 -2.45 -16.98
C LEU A 18 7.04 -2.49 -15.90
N PHE A 19 7.01 -1.57 -14.93
CA PHE A 19 7.94 -1.59 -13.80
C PHE A 19 7.73 -2.80 -12.91
N GLY A 20 6.48 -3.19 -12.63
CA GLY A 20 6.17 -4.42 -11.89
C GLY A 20 6.63 -5.68 -12.63
N ALA A 21 6.43 -5.74 -13.95
CA ALA A 21 6.75 -6.92 -14.76
C ALA A 21 8.24 -7.06 -15.12
N HIS A 22 8.95 -5.95 -15.34
CA HIS A 22 10.31 -5.96 -15.91
C HIS A 22 11.35 -5.20 -15.05
N GLY A 23 10.93 -4.65 -13.92
CA GLY A 23 11.73 -3.74 -13.12
C GLY A 23 11.94 -2.38 -13.80
N PHE A 24 12.39 -1.39 -13.02
CA PHE A 24 12.64 -0.06 -13.56
C PHE A 24 13.73 -0.05 -14.64
N ARG A 25 14.82 -0.79 -14.43
CA ARG A 25 15.96 -0.83 -15.38
C ARG A 25 15.62 -1.56 -16.67
N GLY A 26 14.81 -2.62 -16.63
CA GLY A 26 14.41 -3.40 -17.81
C GLY A 26 13.37 -2.72 -18.70
N THR A 27 12.78 -1.62 -18.22
CA THR A 27 11.74 -0.87 -18.91
C THR A 27 12.31 0.35 -19.63
N SER A 28 12.22 0.40 -20.95
CA SER A 28 12.64 1.57 -21.75
C SER A 28 11.52 2.58 -21.91
N VAL A 29 11.85 3.86 -22.12
CA VAL A 29 10.88 4.92 -22.41
C VAL A 29 10.04 4.58 -23.65
N ALA A 30 10.67 4.06 -24.70
CA ALA A 30 9.95 3.65 -25.92
C ALA A 30 8.91 2.53 -25.65
N LYS A 31 9.19 1.58 -24.75
CA LYS A 31 8.20 0.56 -24.34
C LYS A 31 7.02 1.19 -23.61
N ILE A 32 7.28 2.13 -22.70
CA ILE A 32 6.24 2.86 -21.97
C ILE A 32 5.38 3.67 -22.95
N GLU A 33 6.00 4.40 -23.88
CA GLU A 33 5.30 5.16 -24.90
C GLU A 33 4.41 4.25 -25.75
N ALA A 34 4.93 3.12 -26.22
CA ALA A 34 4.15 2.14 -26.98
C ALA A 34 2.92 1.66 -26.20
N ALA A 35 3.11 1.22 -24.95
CA ALA A 35 2.05 0.72 -24.10
C ALA A 35 1.03 1.80 -23.72
N ALA A 36 1.46 3.05 -23.58
CA ALA A 36 0.60 4.19 -23.33
C ALA A 36 -0.15 4.67 -24.58
N GLY A 37 0.05 4.06 -25.76
CA GLY A 37 -0.56 4.47 -27.02
C GLY A 37 0.04 5.74 -27.62
N LEU A 38 1.32 6.01 -27.36
CA LEU A 38 2.13 7.06 -27.96
C LEU A 38 3.08 6.46 -29.01
N THR A 39 3.63 7.31 -29.87
CA THR A 39 4.66 6.90 -30.84
C THR A 39 5.95 6.55 -30.11
N PRO A 40 6.44 5.29 -30.19
CA PRO A 40 7.64 4.86 -29.48
C PRO A 40 8.89 5.63 -29.91
N GLY A 41 9.65 6.16 -28.96
CA GLY A 41 10.88 6.90 -29.20
C GLY A 41 10.67 8.34 -29.67
N ALA A 42 9.43 8.82 -29.76
CA ALA A 42 9.12 10.19 -30.19
C ALA A 42 9.30 11.24 -29.08
N GLY A 43 9.56 10.82 -27.84
CA GLY A 43 9.72 11.73 -26.69
C GLY A 43 8.40 12.24 -26.11
N GLY A 44 7.28 11.60 -26.46
CA GLY A 44 5.96 11.91 -25.95
C GLY A 44 5.86 11.83 -24.42
N LEU A 45 6.61 10.91 -23.80
CA LEU A 45 6.71 10.81 -22.34
C LEU A 45 7.27 12.09 -21.73
N TYR A 46 8.29 12.69 -22.37
CA TYR A 46 9.01 13.83 -21.81
C TYR A 46 8.22 15.14 -21.84
N HIS A 47 7.10 15.18 -22.56
CA HIS A 47 6.13 16.27 -22.45
C HIS A 47 5.37 16.26 -21.12
N HIS A 48 5.30 15.11 -20.43
CA HIS A 48 4.55 14.92 -19.19
C HIS A 48 5.45 14.72 -17.96
N PHE A 49 6.63 14.12 -18.14
CA PHE A 49 7.56 13.79 -17.06
C PHE A 49 8.99 14.16 -17.46
N ARG A 50 9.74 14.81 -16.57
CA ARG A 50 11.12 15.24 -16.88
C ARG A 50 12.09 14.06 -16.99
N SER A 51 11.78 12.95 -16.34
CA SER A 51 12.58 11.74 -16.33
C SER A 51 11.71 10.50 -16.12
N LYS A 52 12.28 9.31 -16.36
CA LYS A 52 11.63 8.04 -16.02
C LYS A 52 11.51 7.86 -14.50
N GLU A 53 12.47 8.41 -13.76
CA GLU A 53 12.47 8.48 -12.29
C GLU A 53 11.30 9.31 -11.76
N ASP A 54 11.04 10.48 -12.36
CA ASP A 54 9.89 11.32 -11.97
C ASP A 54 8.56 10.65 -12.30
N LEU A 55 8.51 9.84 -13.36
CA LEU A 55 7.36 8.99 -13.67
C LEU A 55 7.15 7.89 -12.62
N LEU A 56 8.21 7.19 -12.21
CA LEU A 56 8.12 6.21 -11.11
C LEU A 56 7.62 6.86 -9.82
N ARG A 57 8.18 8.01 -9.43
CA ARG A 57 7.74 8.74 -8.24
C ARG A 57 6.27 9.14 -8.35
N ALA A 58 5.86 9.71 -9.50
CA ALA A 58 4.48 10.10 -9.72
C ALA A 58 3.50 8.91 -9.66
N GLY A 59 3.93 7.73 -10.13
CA GLY A 59 3.17 6.49 -9.98
C GLY A 59 3.00 6.10 -8.51
N ILE A 60 4.10 5.99 -7.77
CA ILE A 60 4.10 5.68 -6.34
C ILE A 60 3.21 6.67 -5.56
N ASP A 61 3.39 7.98 -5.78
CA ASP A 61 2.60 9.03 -5.12
C ASP A 61 1.10 8.88 -5.41
N ARG A 62 0.73 8.52 -6.64
CA ARG A 62 -0.66 8.27 -7.03
C ARG A 62 -1.26 7.09 -6.28
N HIS A 63 -0.53 5.99 -6.14
CA HIS A 63 -0.98 4.84 -5.35
C HIS A 63 -1.12 5.20 -3.87
N LEU A 64 -0.12 5.86 -3.28
CA LEU A 64 -0.18 6.28 -1.87
C LEU A 64 -1.35 7.24 -1.61
N ALA A 65 -1.61 8.18 -2.52
CA ALA A 65 -2.76 9.08 -2.42
C ALA A 65 -4.10 8.33 -2.51
N ARG A 66 -4.21 7.31 -3.37
CA ARG A 66 -5.40 6.44 -3.45
C ARG A 66 -5.64 5.72 -2.13
N LEU A 67 -4.59 5.14 -1.56
CA LEU A 67 -4.65 4.43 -0.29
C LEU A 67 -5.07 5.34 0.86
N HIS A 68 -4.50 6.55 0.91
CA HIS A 68 -4.90 7.55 1.91
C HIS A 68 -6.40 7.88 1.78
N ALA A 69 -6.91 8.10 0.57
CA ALA A 69 -8.33 8.41 0.36
C ALA A 69 -9.27 7.25 0.78
N LEU A 70 -8.92 6.00 0.48
CA LEU A 70 -9.71 4.83 0.90
C LEU A 70 -9.76 4.69 2.42
N ARG A 71 -8.64 4.97 3.09
CA ARG A 71 -8.54 4.97 4.55
C ARG A 71 -9.38 6.08 5.17
N ASP A 72 -9.37 7.30 4.62
CA ASP A 72 -10.20 8.41 5.09
C ASP A 72 -11.69 8.08 4.99
N ILE A 73 -12.12 7.45 3.89
CA ILE A 73 -13.49 6.95 3.72
C ILE A 73 -13.79 5.92 4.81
N ARG A 74 -12.91 4.92 5.01
CA ARG A 74 -13.11 3.91 6.05
C ARG A 74 -13.19 4.51 7.45
N ALA A 75 -12.33 5.47 7.78
CA ALA A 75 -12.32 6.16 9.07
C ALA A 75 -13.64 6.89 9.37
N THR A 76 -14.43 7.22 8.35
CA THR A 76 -15.77 7.80 8.52
C THR A 76 -16.80 6.78 9.06
N PHE A 77 -16.51 5.48 8.95
CA PHE A 77 -17.40 4.39 9.35
C PHE A 77 -16.89 3.58 10.56
N THR A 78 -15.83 4.05 11.24
CA THR A 78 -15.31 3.38 12.45
C THR A 78 -16.17 3.66 13.67
N GLY A 79 -16.12 2.77 14.65
CA GLY A 79 -16.82 2.94 15.94
C GLY A 79 -18.32 2.65 15.87
N VAL A 80 -18.77 1.93 14.84
CA VAL A 80 -20.17 1.52 14.68
C VAL A 80 -20.40 0.15 15.34
N GLY A 81 -19.36 -0.67 15.46
CA GLY A 81 -19.41 -2.00 16.08
C GLY A 81 -18.72 -2.09 17.43
N ASP A 82 -18.78 -3.28 18.04
CA ASP A 82 -17.93 -3.62 19.18
C ASP A 82 -16.46 -3.81 18.75
N LEU A 83 -15.55 -3.88 19.74
CA LEU A 83 -14.12 -4.04 19.50
C LEU A 83 -13.80 -5.21 18.55
N ARG A 84 -14.44 -6.37 18.73
CA ARG A 84 -14.19 -7.56 17.89
C ARG A 84 -14.61 -7.33 16.45
N THR A 85 -15.75 -6.69 16.25
CA THR A 85 -16.27 -6.33 14.93
C THR A 85 -15.33 -5.37 14.23
N GLU A 86 -14.90 -4.30 14.92
CA GLU A 86 -13.95 -3.31 14.39
C GLU A 86 -12.59 -3.92 14.04
N LEU A 87 -12.07 -4.81 14.89
CA LEU A 87 -10.85 -5.56 14.61
C LEU A 87 -11.02 -6.45 13.38
N THR A 88 -12.14 -7.19 13.28
CA THR A 88 -12.41 -8.06 12.11
C THR A 88 -12.46 -7.26 10.81
N LEU A 89 -13.18 -6.12 10.81
CA LEU A 89 -13.27 -5.23 9.66
C LEU A 89 -11.91 -4.62 9.31
N THR A 90 -11.10 -4.27 10.31
CA THR A 90 -9.73 -3.78 10.11
C THR A 90 -8.88 -4.81 9.41
N ALA A 91 -8.87 -6.05 9.90
CA ALA A 91 -8.05 -7.11 9.33
C ALA A 91 -8.46 -7.39 7.88
N ARG A 92 -9.76 -7.52 7.61
CA ARG A 92 -10.27 -7.73 6.24
C ARG A 92 -9.91 -6.60 5.30
N TYR A 93 -10.10 -5.36 5.74
CA TYR A 93 -9.77 -4.19 4.95
C TYR A 93 -8.28 -4.13 4.62
N VAL A 94 -7.40 -4.30 5.61
CA VAL A 94 -5.94 -4.22 5.38
C VAL A 94 -5.45 -5.37 4.51
N LEU A 95 -5.98 -6.58 4.69
CA LEU A 95 -5.62 -7.71 3.82
C LEU A 95 -6.09 -7.48 2.37
N ALA A 96 -7.30 -6.97 2.16
CA ALA A 96 -7.77 -6.60 0.82
C ALA A 96 -6.94 -5.47 0.21
N GLU A 97 -6.54 -4.47 1.01
CA GLU A 97 -5.67 -3.38 0.56
C GLU A 97 -4.29 -3.90 0.12
N LEU A 98 -3.69 -4.81 0.88
CA LEU A 98 -2.43 -5.46 0.53
C LEU A 98 -2.55 -6.30 -0.75
N ASP A 99 -3.69 -6.97 -0.93
CA ASP A 99 -3.99 -7.76 -2.12
C ASP A 99 -4.09 -6.87 -3.37
N GLU A 100 -4.77 -5.72 -3.27
CA GLU A 100 -4.89 -4.74 -4.36
C GLU A 100 -3.55 -4.06 -4.71
N GLU A 101 -2.71 -3.77 -3.71
CA GLU A 101 -1.45 -3.03 -3.91
C GLU A 101 -0.24 -3.92 -4.11
N ARG A 102 -0.45 -5.20 -4.40
CA ARG A 102 0.63 -6.17 -4.65
C ARG A 102 1.65 -5.66 -5.67
N GLU A 103 1.19 -5.04 -6.76
CA GLU A 103 2.08 -4.51 -7.80
C GLU A 103 2.98 -3.38 -7.27
N LEU A 104 2.43 -2.45 -6.48
CA LEU A 104 3.21 -1.39 -5.85
C LEU A 104 4.28 -2.00 -4.92
N LEU A 105 3.88 -2.96 -4.07
CA LEU A 105 4.80 -3.61 -3.13
C LEU A 105 5.94 -4.34 -3.86
N GLN A 106 5.65 -4.98 -4.99
CA GLN A 106 6.65 -5.62 -5.84
C GLN A 106 7.62 -4.61 -6.45
N ILE A 107 7.12 -3.48 -6.94
CA ILE A 107 7.95 -2.39 -7.46
C ILE A 107 8.87 -1.86 -6.36
N LEU A 108 8.33 -1.56 -5.17
CA LEU A 108 9.11 -1.07 -4.04
C LEU A 108 10.18 -2.08 -3.63
N ALA A 109 9.85 -3.38 -3.56
CA ALA A 109 10.80 -4.43 -3.25
C ALA A 109 11.92 -4.55 -4.30
N ALA A 110 11.57 -4.47 -5.59
CA ALA A 110 12.53 -4.52 -6.70
C ALA A 110 13.50 -3.33 -6.66
N GLU A 111 13.01 -2.15 -6.26
CA GLU A 111 13.80 -0.92 -6.23
C GLU A 111 14.52 -0.65 -4.91
N ALA A 112 14.32 -1.47 -3.87
CA ALA A 112 14.88 -1.25 -2.53
C ALA A 112 16.42 -1.11 -2.52
N ARG A 113 17.12 -1.81 -3.42
CA ARG A 113 18.59 -1.72 -3.54
C ARG A 113 19.07 -0.56 -4.40
N SER A 114 18.34 -0.24 -5.47
CA SER A 114 18.72 0.80 -6.44
C SER A 114 18.33 2.20 -5.98
N ARG A 115 17.24 2.32 -5.22
CA ARG A 115 16.60 3.58 -4.83
C ARG A 115 16.13 3.51 -3.36
N PRO A 116 17.05 3.28 -2.41
CA PRO A 116 16.68 3.04 -1.02
C PRO A 116 15.90 4.19 -0.38
N ASP A 117 16.18 5.44 -0.76
CA ASP A 117 15.48 6.60 -0.18
C ASP A 117 14.05 6.73 -0.69
N LEU A 118 13.82 6.56 -2.00
CA LEU A 118 12.46 6.53 -2.57
C LEU A 118 11.60 5.44 -1.92
N VAL A 119 12.17 4.25 -1.76
CA VAL A 119 11.47 3.12 -1.15
C VAL A 119 11.22 3.36 0.32
N ARG A 120 12.21 3.89 1.05
CA ARG A 120 12.06 4.25 2.47
C ARG A 120 10.94 5.27 2.67
N ASP A 121 10.92 6.33 1.87
CA ASP A 121 9.91 7.39 1.99
C ASP A 121 8.51 6.82 1.71
N ALA A 122 8.37 6.03 0.64
CA ALA A 122 7.10 5.38 0.30
C ALA A 122 6.61 4.41 1.39
N VAL A 123 7.51 3.58 1.93
CA VAL A 123 7.18 2.63 3.01
C VAL A 123 6.83 3.36 4.31
N ASN A 124 7.57 4.41 4.66
CA ASN A 124 7.30 5.22 5.84
C ASN A 124 5.93 5.88 5.74
N GLN A 125 5.57 6.41 4.57
CA GLN A 125 4.26 6.98 4.33
C GLN A 125 3.16 5.91 4.42
N LEU A 126 3.34 4.78 3.73
CA LEU A 126 2.38 3.69 3.72
C LEU A 126 2.08 3.15 5.12
N LEU A 127 3.14 2.82 5.88
CA LEU A 127 3.03 2.23 7.21
C LEU A 127 2.63 3.26 8.26
N GLY A 128 3.27 4.44 8.27
CA GLY A 128 3.03 5.48 9.26
C GLY A 128 1.58 5.91 9.30
N THR A 129 0.99 6.22 8.15
CA THR A 129 -0.44 6.60 8.07
C THR A 129 -1.36 5.48 8.56
N SER A 130 -1.04 4.21 8.26
CA SER A 130 -1.83 3.06 8.74
C SER A 130 -1.76 2.91 10.25
N GLN A 131 -0.54 2.99 10.80
CA GLN A 131 -0.26 2.81 12.21
C GLN A 131 -0.91 3.92 13.04
N THR A 132 -0.73 5.19 12.65
CA THR A 132 -1.35 6.33 13.35
C THR A 132 -2.87 6.24 13.36
N GLY A 133 -3.50 5.92 12.22
CA GLY A 133 -4.96 5.80 12.15
C GLY A 133 -5.50 4.66 13.03
N PHE A 134 -4.84 3.50 13.01
CA PHE A 134 -5.27 2.36 13.82
C PHE A 134 -4.96 2.53 15.31
N ALA A 135 -3.85 3.17 15.66
CA ALA A 135 -3.54 3.53 17.05
C ALA A 135 -4.61 4.48 17.63
N ALA A 136 -5.01 5.52 16.88
CA ALA A 136 -6.10 6.40 17.30
C ALA A 136 -7.40 5.62 17.55
N GLN A 137 -7.76 4.72 16.62
CA GLN A 137 -8.94 3.87 16.77
C GLN A 137 -8.86 2.96 18.02
N LEU A 138 -7.70 2.37 18.31
CA LEU A 138 -7.50 1.54 19.50
C LEU A 138 -7.54 2.34 20.79
N ALA A 139 -7.00 3.56 20.80
CA ALA A 139 -7.09 4.47 21.94
C ALA A 139 -8.56 4.80 22.26
N ASP A 140 -9.36 5.09 21.23
CA ASP A 140 -10.77 5.44 21.39
C ASP A 140 -11.64 4.23 21.79
N LEU A 141 -11.45 3.08 21.14
CA LEU A 141 -12.29 1.89 21.37
C LEU A 141 -11.96 1.15 22.67
N ALA A 142 -10.69 1.18 23.10
CA ALA A 142 -10.21 0.37 24.22
C ALA A 142 -9.59 1.20 25.36
N GLY A 143 -9.59 2.53 25.26
CA GLY A 143 -9.09 3.40 26.33
C GLY A 143 -7.58 3.27 26.57
N LEU A 144 -6.81 2.91 25.54
CA LEU A 144 -5.36 2.77 25.65
C LEU A 144 -4.65 4.12 25.79
N SER A 145 -3.51 4.13 26.50
CA SER A 145 -2.59 5.26 26.41
C SER A 145 -2.00 5.36 24.99
N PRO A 146 -1.60 6.56 24.52
CA PRO A 146 -1.04 6.75 23.18
C PRO A 146 0.12 5.81 22.86
N ASP A 147 1.13 5.72 23.75
CA ASP A 147 2.30 4.85 23.55
C ASP A 147 1.91 3.37 23.43
N ARG A 148 0.91 2.93 24.19
CA ARG A 148 0.44 1.54 24.14
C ARG A 148 -0.36 1.30 22.87
N ALA A 149 -1.19 2.25 22.45
CA ALA A 149 -1.96 2.16 21.22
C ALA A 149 -1.03 2.08 20.00
N ASP A 150 0.03 2.89 19.95
CA ASP A 150 1.05 2.85 18.89
C ASP A 150 1.75 1.48 18.85
N ALA A 151 2.21 0.98 20.00
CA ALA A 151 2.87 -0.32 20.08
C ALA A 151 1.95 -1.47 19.61
N VAL A 152 0.68 -1.46 20.05
CA VAL A 152 -0.31 -2.46 19.62
C VAL A 152 -0.58 -2.34 18.12
N ALA A 153 -0.72 -1.12 17.58
CA ALA A 153 -0.96 -0.91 16.16
C ALA A 153 0.19 -1.42 15.28
N VAL A 154 1.44 -1.17 15.67
CA VAL A 154 2.63 -1.67 14.97
C VAL A 154 2.64 -3.20 14.93
N VAL A 155 2.42 -3.86 16.06
CA VAL A 155 2.39 -5.33 16.15
C VAL A 155 1.23 -5.91 15.34
N ALA A 156 0.04 -5.34 15.51
CA ALA A 156 -1.19 -5.78 14.87
C ALA A 156 -1.08 -5.71 13.33
N LEU A 157 -0.73 -4.54 12.79
CA LEU A 157 -0.62 -4.36 11.35
C LEU A 157 0.58 -5.11 10.77
N GLY A 158 1.68 -5.22 11.54
CA GLY A 158 2.85 -6.01 11.16
C GLY A 158 2.52 -7.50 10.92
N ALA A 159 1.63 -8.07 11.74
CA ALA A 159 1.17 -9.45 11.55
C ALA A 159 0.39 -9.61 10.23
N LEU A 160 -0.50 -8.67 9.89
CA LEU A 160 -1.27 -8.71 8.63
C LEU A 160 -0.35 -8.60 7.41
N PHE A 161 0.62 -7.69 7.47
CA PHE A 161 1.64 -7.55 6.42
C PHE A 161 2.46 -8.85 6.27
N SER A 162 2.92 -9.43 7.38
CA SER A 162 3.69 -10.68 7.37
C SER A 162 2.90 -11.86 6.81
N ALA A 163 1.58 -11.91 6.97
CA ALA A 163 0.74 -12.97 6.42
C ALA A 163 0.65 -12.91 4.88
N ARG A 164 0.84 -11.73 4.29
CA ARG A 164 0.77 -11.50 2.83
C ARG A 164 2.12 -11.51 2.14
N MET A 165 3.16 -11.06 2.83
CA MET A 165 4.51 -10.93 2.29
C MET A 165 5.03 -12.18 1.53
N PRO A 166 4.82 -13.44 2.00
CA PRO A 166 5.23 -14.62 1.25
C PRO A 166 4.58 -14.74 -0.14
N ARG A 167 3.29 -14.45 -0.24
CA ARG A 167 2.54 -14.49 -1.51
C ARG A 167 2.94 -13.34 -2.42
N ASP A 168 3.04 -12.14 -1.85
CA ASP A 168 3.17 -10.92 -2.65
C ASP A 168 4.58 -10.71 -3.17
N LEU A 169 5.60 -11.04 -2.37
CA LEU A 169 7.00 -10.84 -2.76
C LEU A 169 7.65 -12.09 -3.33
N PHE A 170 7.21 -13.29 -2.94
CA PHE A 170 7.86 -14.54 -3.32
C PHE A 170 6.96 -15.51 -4.09
N ASN A 171 5.71 -15.14 -4.39
CA ASN A 171 4.72 -16.01 -5.03
C ASN A 171 4.54 -17.35 -4.28
N ALA A 172 4.77 -17.36 -2.97
CA ALA A 172 4.54 -18.53 -2.13
C ALA A 172 3.04 -18.70 -1.86
N THR A 173 2.61 -19.93 -1.59
CA THR A 173 1.26 -20.19 -1.12
C THR A 173 1.18 -19.87 0.38
N PRO A 174 0.23 -19.03 0.84
CA PRO A 174 0.00 -18.83 2.27
C PRO A 174 -0.29 -20.17 2.97
N ALA A 175 0.27 -20.34 4.18
CA ALA A 175 0.09 -21.57 4.94
C ALA A 175 -1.28 -21.66 5.65
N LEU A 176 -1.96 -20.53 5.82
CA LEU A 176 -3.24 -20.41 6.52
C LEU A 176 -4.25 -19.70 5.62
N ASP A 177 -5.52 -20.10 5.74
CA ASP A 177 -6.62 -19.34 5.14
C ASP A 177 -6.90 -18.05 5.93
N ASP A 178 -7.49 -17.07 5.23
CA ASP A 178 -7.72 -15.74 5.77
C ASP A 178 -8.65 -15.75 6.98
N GLU A 179 -9.70 -16.57 6.98
CA GLU A 179 -10.67 -16.60 8.08
C GLU A 179 -10.05 -17.15 9.36
N THR A 180 -9.25 -18.22 9.25
CA THR A 180 -8.48 -18.74 10.39
C THR A 180 -7.50 -17.69 10.91
N PHE A 181 -6.75 -17.03 10.03
CA PHE A 181 -5.79 -16.02 10.43
C PHE A 181 -6.45 -14.80 11.09
N ILE A 182 -7.52 -14.27 10.50
CA ILE A 182 -8.27 -13.12 11.04
C ILE A 182 -8.85 -13.45 12.40
N ARG A 183 -9.47 -14.62 12.57
CA ARG A 183 -10.03 -15.05 13.88
C ARG A 183 -8.95 -15.05 14.95
N THR A 184 -7.79 -15.69 14.69
CA THR A 184 -6.67 -15.73 15.64
C THR A 184 -6.13 -14.33 15.94
N TRP A 185 -5.99 -13.49 14.92
CA TRP A 185 -5.54 -12.11 15.08
C TRP A 185 -6.50 -11.28 15.97
N VAL A 186 -7.81 -11.41 15.76
CA VAL A 186 -8.84 -10.74 16.57
C VAL A 186 -8.82 -11.23 18.02
N GLU A 187 -8.69 -12.54 18.25
CA GLU A 187 -8.60 -13.12 19.59
C GLU A 187 -7.38 -12.60 20.35
N MET A 188 -6.20 -12.61 19.71
CA MET A 188 -4.95 -12.13 20.29
C MET A 188 -5.04 -10.64 20.66
N LEU A 189 -5.54 -9.81 19.74
CA LEU A 189 -5.66 -8.39 20.02
C LEU A 189 -6.70 -8.12 21.10
N SER A 190 -7.88 -8.75 21.05
CA SER A 190 -8.91 -8.58 22.08
C SER A 190 -8.38 -8.86 23.49
N ALA A 191 -7.57 -9.92 23.65
CA ALA A 191 -6.93 -10.23 24.92
C ALA A 191 -5.88 -9.18 25.34
N LEU A 192 -5.11 -8.67 24.38
CA LEU A 192 -4.06 -7.67 24.62
C LEU A 192 -4.62 -6.31 25.06
N VAL A 193 -5.75 -5.88 24.48
CA VAL A 193 -6.42 -4.61 24.85
C VAL A 193 -7.24 -4.70 26.13
N ALA A 194 -7.67 -5.90 26.55
CA ALA A 194 -8.44 -6.10 27.78
C ALA A 194 -7.59 -6.10 29.07
N SER A 195 -6.25 -6.01 28.94
CA SER A 195 -5.27 -6.10 30.05
C SER A 195 -4.67 -4.76 30.43
#